data_AF-A0A1F9E2N1-F1
#
_entry.id   AF-A0A1F9E2N1-F1
#
_cell.length_a   1.000
_cell.length_b   1.000
_cell.length_c   1.000
_cell.angle_alpha   90.00
_cell.angle_beta   90.00
_cell.angle_gamma   90.00
#
_symmetry.space_group_name_H-M   'P 1'
#
loop_
_entity.id
_entity.type
_entity.pdbx_description
1 polymer ?
#
loop_
_entity_poly.entity_id
_entity_poly.type
_entity_poly.pdbx_seq_one_letter_code
_entity_poly.pdbx_strand_id
1 'polypeptide(L)'
;MIHIKQGSLGGAFVKDPDTTVIVRSISDLIKIGNVTLRELIEARLGIEKVILEFAMMRINKEDLHLLKNNIEESERKFLKGERATDEHINFHILIAKSTKNLLFEMMIESIMNVTKSFLLSLKPDVKYINNVLTYHKRIYEALQEKNLHMAEQIMEKHLLDINRKFKELAKL
;
A
#
# COMPACT_ATOMS: atom_id res chain seq x y z
N MET A 1 7.85 -10.67 22.46
CA MET A 1 8.66 -10.16 23.60
C MET A 1 7.79 -10.28 24.85
N ILE A 2 8.23 -11.00 25.88
CA ILE A 2 7.41 -11.25 27.08
C ILE A 2 7.63 -10.10 28.07
N HIS A 3 6.56 -9.42 28.47
CA HIS A 3 6.61 -8.46 29.59
C HIS A 3 6.09 -9.14 30.85
N ILE A 4 6.89 -9.10 31.92
CA ILE A 4 6.51 -9.56 33.26
C ILE A 4 6.13 -8.34 34.07
N LYS A 5 4.89 -8.30 34.56
CA LYS A 5 4.44 -7.29 35.54
C LYS A 5 4.40 -7.96 36.91
N GLN A 6 5.17 -7.47 37.89
CA GLN A 6 5.15 -8.02 39.24
C GLN A 6 4.04 -7.37 40.09
N GLY A 7 3.36 -8.17 40.92
CA GLY A 7 2.28 -7.74 41.82
C GLY A 7 1.17 -8.80 41.96
N SER A 8 0.17 -8.55 42.80
CA SER A 8 -0.98 -9.46 43.04
C SER A 8 -1.89 -9.70 41.83
N LEU A 9 -1.67 -8.95 40.75
CA LEU A 9 -2.29 -9.13 39.42
C LEU A 9 -1.23 -9.39 38.32
N GLY A 10 -0.05 -9.87 38.71
CA GLY A 10 1.09 -10.10 37.84
C GLY A 10 1.00 -11.41 37.08
N GLY A 11 1.14 -11.34 35.75
CA GLY A 11 1.20 -12.49 34.85
C GLY A 11 2.20 -12.24 33.71
N ALA A 12 2.56 -13.30 32.99
CA ALA A 12 3.34 -13.18 31.76
C ALA A 12 2.39 -12.80 30.62
N PHE A 13 2.57 -11.61 30.06
CA PHE A 13 1.76 -11.16 28.92
C PHE A 13 2.55 -11.39 27.63
N VAL A 14 1.96 -12.14 26.71
CA VAL A 14 2.46 -12.26 25.34
C VAL A 14 2.00 -11.00 24.60
N LYS A 15 2.93 -10.07 24.38
CA LYS A 15 2.71 -8.96 23.45
C LYS A 15 2.98 -9.47 22.04
N ASP A 16 2.02 -9.28 21.14
CA ASP A 16 2.21 -9.54 19.72
C ASP A 16 3.51 -8.86 19.24
N PRO A 17 4.27 -9.48 18.31
CA PRO A 17 5.47 -8.87 17.76
C PRO A 17 5.14 -7.48 17.22
N ASP A 18 5.83 -6.46 17.72
CA ASP A 18 5.70 -5.09 17.22
C ASP A 18 6.43 -4.97 15.87
N THR A 19 5.72 -5.31 14.79
CA THR A 19 6.25 -5.29 13.43
C THR A 19 6.61 -3.89 12.96
N THR A 20 6.11 -2.84 13.63
CA THR A 20 6.33 -1.44 13.25
C THR A 20 7.82 -1.06 13.31
N VAL A 21 8.58 -1.66 14.22
CA VAL A 21 10.03 -1.44 14.35
C VAL A 21 10.76 -1.96 13.11
N ILE A 22 10.38 -3.15 12.63
CA ILE A 22 11.00 -3.78 11.45
C ILE A 22 10.62 -3.00 10.19
N VAL A 23 9.33 -2.69 10.02
CA VAL A 23 8.82 -1.90 8.89
C VAL A 23 9.56 -0.56 8.79
N ARG A 24 9.69 0.15 9.91
CA ARG A 24 10.44 1.41 9.98
C ARG A 24 11.91 1.23 9.59
N SER A 25 12.57 0.22 10.16
CA SER A 25 13.98 -0.05 9.88
C SER A 25 14.23 -0.33 8.39
N ILE A 26 13.37 -1.13 7.76
CA ILE A 26 13.46 -1.41 6.31
C ILE A 26 13.21 -0.15 5.50
N SER A 27 12.17 0.62 5.81
CA SER A 27 11.89 1.88 5.12
C SER A 27 13.04 2.88 5.24
N ASP A 28 13.70 2.97 6.39
CA ASP A 28 14.82 3.86 6.63
C ASP A 28 16.08 3.41 5.87
N LEU A 29 16.37 2.10 5.84
CA LEU A 29 17.47 1.54 5.03
C LEU A 29 17.26 1.81 3.53
N ILE A 30 16.04 1.65 3.02
CA ILE A 30 15.71 1.98 1.62
C ILE A 30 15.98 3.45 1.32
N LYS A 31 15.62 4.36 2.24
CA LYS A 31 15.88 5.80 2.09
C LYS A 31 17.37 6.14 2.14
N ILE A 32 18.12 5.53 3.06
CA ILE A 32 19.58 5.72 3.21
C ILE A 32 20.32 5.23 1.95
N GLY A 33 19.85 4.13 1.36
CA GLY A 33 20.44 3.56 0.14
C GLY A 33 20.30 4.42 -1.12
N ASN A 34 19.73 5.62 -1.04
CA ASN A 34 19.45 6.49 -2.19
C ASN A 34 18.63 5.80 -3.29
N VAL A 35 17.69 4.93 -2.90
CA VAL A 35 16.82 4.21 -3.86
C VAL A 35 16.09 5.22 -4.73
N THR A 36 16.28 5.07 -6.05
CA THR A 36 15.63 5.92 -7.04
C THR A 36 14.15 5.57 -7.15
N LEU A 37 13.36 6.52 -7.65
CA LEU A 37 11.96 6.23 -7.94
C LEU A 37 11.79 5.09 -8.94
N ARG A 38 12.69 4.97 -9.93
CA ARG A 38 12.62 3.91 -10.93
C ARG A 38 12.73 2.54 -10.26
N GLU A 39 13.76 2.35 -9.43
CA GLU A 39 13.97 1.11 -8.67
C GLU A 39 12.78 0.83 -7.74
N LEU A 40 12.22 1.87 -7.10
CA LEU A 40 11.02 1.71 -6.27
C LEU A 40 9.82 1.20 -7.09
N ILE A 41 9.56 1.76 -8.27
CA ILE A 41 8.44 1.34 -9.12
C ILE A 41 8.66 -0.07 -9.68
N GLU A 42 9.89 -0.42 -10.07
CA GLU A 42 10.26 -1.77 -10.51
C GLU A 42 10.02 -2.81 -9.40
N ALA A 43 10.48 -2.52 -8.18
CA ALA A 43 10.24 -3.37 -7.02
C ALA A 43 8.74 -3.53 -6.72
N ARG A 44 7.98 -2.43 -6.76
CA ARG A 44 6.51 -2.43 -6.58
C ARG A 44 5.82 -3.31 -7.62
N LEU A 45 6.17 -3.18 -8.90
CA LEU A 45 5.59 -4.00 -9.97
C LEU A 45 5.78 -5.50 -9.70
N GLY A 46 6.98 -5.91 -9.30
CA GLY A 46 7.27 -7.32 -9.00
C GLY A 46 6.48 -7.83 -7.80
N ILE A 47 6.58 -7.14 -6.66
CA ILE A 47 5.96 -7.61 -5.42
C ILE A 47 4.43 -7.51 -5.43
N GLU A 48 3.86 -6.47 -6.03
CA GLU A 48 2.41 -6.26 -6.03
C GLU A 48 1.69 -7.26 -6.95
N LYS A 49 2.34 -7.74 -8.03
CA LYS A 49 1.80 -8.84 -8.85
C LYS A 49 1.72 -10.14 -8.05
N VAL A 50 2.81 -10.55 -7.40
CA VAL A 50 2.82 -11.73 -6.51
C VAL A 50 1.76 -11.59 -5.41
N ILE A 51 1.63 -10.40 -4.82
CA ILE A 51 0.61 -10.16 -3.80
C ILE A 51 -0.81 -10.27 -4.34
N LEU A 52 -1.07 -9.80 -5.56
CA LEU A 52 -2.37 -9.98 -6.21
C LEU A 52 -2.69 -11.47 -6.42
N GLU A 53 -1.73 -12.29 -6.82
CA GLU A 53 -1.91 -13.74 -6.95
C GLU A 53 -2.37 -14.37 -5.63
N PHE A 54 -1.64 -14.12 -4.54
CA PHE A 54 -1.99 -14.68 -3.22
C PHE A 54 -3.27 -14.07 -2.64
N ALA A 55 -3.51 -12.78 -2.87
CA ALA A 55 -4.73 -12.09 -2.47
C ALA A 55 -5.94 -12.72 -3.14
N MET A 56 -5.90 -12.97 -4.46
CA MET A 56 -7.02 -13.57 -5.20
C MET A 56 -7.47 -14.92 -4.62
N MET A 57 -6.51 -15.72 -4.14
CA MET A 57 -6.79 -17.02 -3.53
C MET A 57 -7.45 -16.94 -2.15
N ARG A 58 -7.26 -15.84 -1.42
CA ARG A 58 -7.56 -15.76 0.03
C ARG A 58 -8.50 -14.63 0.44
N ILE A 59 -8.67 -13.64 -0.42
CA ILE A 59 -9.50 -12.47 -0.17
C ILE A 59 -10.96 -12.89 0.07
N ASN A 60 -11.52 -12.40 1.17
CA ASN A 60 -12.88 -12.68 1.62
C ASN A 60 -13.78 -11.43 1.55
N LYS A 61 -15.02 -11.55 2.03
CA LYS A 61 -16.00 -10.45 1.97
C LYS A 61 -15.60 -9.27 2.85
N GLU A 62 -15.01 -9.54 4.01
CA GLU A 62 -14.55 -8.51 4.94
C GLU A 62 -13.40 -7.70 4.32
N ASP A 63 -12.45 -8.35 3.66
CA ASP A 63 -11.35 -7.68 2.96
C ASP A 63 -11.86 -6.78 1.82
N LEU A 64 -12.79 -7.29 1.01
CA LEU A 64 -13.44 -6.50 -0.05
C LEU A 64 -14.20 -5.31 0.53
N HIS A 65 -14.87 -5.47 1.67
CA HIS A 65 -15.54 -4.37 2.35
C HIS A 65 -14.55 -3.29 2.80
N LEU A 66 -13.40 -3.68 3.37
CA LEU A 66 -12.36 -2.75 3.78
C LEU A 66 -11.77 -1.97 2.60
N LEU A 67 -11.52 -2.64 1.46
CA LEU A 67 -11.07 -2.00 0.23
C LEU A 67 -12.11 -1.00 -0.30
N LYS A 68 -13.39 -1.40 -0.30
CA LYS A 68 -14.49 -0.53 -0.73
C LYS A 68 -14.58 0.73 0.14
N ASN A 69 -14.53 0.59 1.46
CA ASN A 69 -14.57 1.72 2.39
C ASN A 69 -13.39 2.67 2.18
N ASN A 70 -12.20 2.13 1.91
CA ASN A 70 -11.01 2.93 1.59
C ASN A 70 -11.17 3.73 0.29
N ILE A 71 -11.77 3.13 -0.75
CA ILE A 71 -12.10 3.81 -2.01
C ILE A 71 -13.12 4.93 -1.77
N GLU A 72 -14.20 4.66 -1.03
CA GLU A 72 -15.24 5.65 -0.73
C GLU A 72 -14.69 6.83 0.07
N GLU A 73 -13.80 6.58 1.04
CA GLU A 73 -13.13 7.63 1.80
C GLU A 73 -12.20 8.47 0.91
N SER A 74 -11.46 7.83 0.00
CA SER A 74 -10.63 8.53 -0.98
C SER A 74 -11.46 9.43 -1.88
N GLU A 75 -12.64 8.97 -2.32
CA GLU A 75 -13.58 9.74 -3.13
C GLU A 75 -14.16 10.92 -2.36
N ARG A 76 -14.55 10.70 -1.10
CA ARG A 76 -15.06 11.75 -0.20
C ARG A 76 -14.05 12.86 -0.01
N LYS A 77 -12.77 12.52 0.22
CA LYS A 77 -11.68 13.51 0.34
C LYS A 77 -11.48 14.29 -0.95
N PHE A 78 -11.48 13.62 -2.10
CA PHE A 78 -11.37 14.27 -3.40
C PHE A 78 -12.49 15.31 -3.63
N LEU A 79 -13.74 14.96 -3.32
CA LEU A 79 -14.89 15.88 -3.45
C LEU A 79 -14.78 17.12 -2.55
N LYS A 80 -13.99 17.06 -1.48
CA LYS A 80 -13.68 18.19 -0.58
C LYS A 80 -12.45 18.99 -1.01
N GLY A 81 -11.77 18.60 -2.09
CA GLY A 81 -10.50 19.18 -2.51
C GLY A 81 -9.31 18.75 -1.62
N GLU A 82 -9.49 17.73 -0.80
CA GLU A 82 -8.46 17.19 0.08
C GLU A 82 -7.61 16.12 -0.65
N ARG A 83 -6.37 15.93 -0.21
CA ARG A 83 -5.48 14.90 -0.77
C ARG A 83 -5.75 13.56 -0.08
N ALA A 84 -6.11 12.54 -0.86
CA ALA A 84 -6.33 11.18 -0.37
C ALA A 84 -5.03 10.34 -0.34
N THR A 85 -3.89 10.95 -0.02
CA THR A 85 -2.58 10.29 -0.11
C THR A 85 -2.51 9.05 0.80
N ASP A 86 -3.03 9.15 2.03
CA ASP A 86 -3.01 8.03 2.97
C ASP A 86 -3.94 6.91 2.53
N GLU A 87 -5.08 7.23 1.93
CA GLU A 87 -6.01 6.25 1.39
C GLU A 87 -5.38 5.46 0.25
N HIS A 88 -4.68 6.15 -0.67
CA HIS A 88 -3.98 5.49 -1.76
C HIS A 88 -2.87 4.56 -1.27
N ILE A 89 -2.10 4.99 -0.25
CA ILE A 89 -1.10 4.14 0.39
C ILE A 89 -1.76 2.91 1.03
N ASN A 90 -2.82 3.14 1.81
CA ASN A 90 -3.51 2.10 2.54
C ASN A 90 -4.22 1.09 1.62
N PHE A 91 -4.63 1.49 0.42
CA PHE A 91 -5.21 0.58 -0.58
C PHE A 91 -4.28 -0.61 -0.88
N HIS A 92 -3.00 -0.36 -1.16
CA HIS A 92 -2.02 -1.41 -1.43
C HIS A 92 -1.75 -2.29 -0.20
N ILE A 93 -1.71 -1.68 1.00
CA ILE A 93 -1.56 -2.39 2.27
C ILE A 93 -2.76 -3.31 2.53
N LEU A 94 -3.98 -2.89 2.20
CA LEU A 94 -5.18 -3.71 2.34
C LEU A 94 -5.16 -4.92 1.39
N ILE A 95 -4.68 -4.76 0.15
CA ILE A 95 -4.47 -5.91 -0.75
C ILE A 95 -3.44 -6.87 -0.14
N ALA A 96 -2.32 -6.37 0.37
CA ALA A 96 -1.31 -7.19 1.02
C ALA A 96 -1.87 -7.95 2.25
N LYS A 97 -2.67 -7.29 3.08
CA LYS A 97 -3.38 -7.91 4.22
C LYS A 97 -4.31 -9.04 3.78
N SER A 98 -4.98 -8.90 2.64
CA SER A 98 -5.88 -9.94 2.12
C SER A 98 -5.17 -11.23 1.71
N THR A 99 -3.85 -11.19 1.52
CA THR A 99 -3.03 -12.41 1.33
C THR A 99 -2.97 -13.30 2.56
N LYS A 100 -3.37 -12.79 3.74
CA LYS A 100 -3.24 -13.49 5.04
C LYS A 100 -1.80 -13.96 5.31
N ASN A 101 -0.82 -13.23 4.79
CA ASN A 101 0.60 -13.47 4.98
C ASN A 101 1.24 -12.20 5.56
N LEU A 102 1.64 -12.29 6.84
CA LEU A 102 2.20 -11.17 7.57
C LEU A 102 3.48 -10.62 6.93
N LEU A 103 4.29 -11.46 6.27
CA LEU A 103 5.51 -11.00 5.61
C LEU A 103 5.20 -10.13 4.39
N PHE A 104 4.18 -10.49 3.59
CA PHE A 104 3.75 -9.66 2.46
C PHE A 104 3.21 -8.31 2.94
N GLU A 105 2.44 -8.31 4.03
CA GLU A 105 1.97 -7.07 4.66
C GLU A 105 3.14 -6.18 5.08
N MET A 106 4.11 -6.72 5.83
CA MET A 106 5.28 -5.96 6.30
C MET A 106 6.12 -5.41 5.15
N MET A 107 6.33 -6.19 4.09
CA MET A 107 7.10 -5.76 2.92
C MET A 107 6.40 -4.62 2.19
N ILE A 108 5.09 -4.75 1.91
CA ILE A 108 4.33 -3.68 1.25
C ILE A 108 4.26 -2.45 2.12
N GLU A 109 3.99 -2.58 3.41
CA GLU A 109 3.94 -1.42 4.30
C GLU A 109 5.28 -0.65 4.29
N SER A 110 6.40 -1.37 4.29
CA SER A 110 7.73 -0.77 4.20
C SER A 110 7.95 -0.02 2.88
N ILE A 111 7.55 -0.60 1.75
CA ILE A 111 7.66 -0.02 0.41
C ILE A 111 6.72 1.18 0.24
N MET A 112 5.50 1.08 0.78
CA MET A 112 4.52 2.16 0.70
C MET A 112 4.89 3.35 1.59
N ASN A 113 5.56 3.14 2.72
CA ASN A 113 6.14 4.23 3.51
C ASN A 113 7.19 5.04 2.74
N VAL A 114 8.01 4.38 1.92
CA VAL A 114 8.96 5.03 1.02
C VAL A 114 8.21 5.75 -0.10
N THR A 115 7.22 5.10 -0.72
CA THR A 115 6.35 5.70 -1.74
C THR A 115 5.66 6.97 -1.25
N LYS A 116 5.16 6.98 -0.01
CA LYS A 116 4.56 8.15 0.64
C LYS A 116 5.57 9.30 0.74
N SER A 117 6.82 9.02 1.10
CA SER A 117 7.88 10.02 1.15
C SER A 117 8.09 10.70 -0.21
N PHE A 118 8.12 9.92 -1.29
CA PHE A 118 8.23 10.42 -2.67
C PHE A 118 7.00 11.24 -3.10
N LEU A 119 5.78 10.82 -2.73
CA LEU A 119 4.55 11.57 -3.02
C LEU A 119 4.54 12.93 -2.30
N LEU A 120 4.97 12.98 -1.04
CA LEU A 120 5.02 14.20 -0.25
C LEU A 120 6.09 15.18 -0.75
N SER A 121 7.21 14.69 -1.29
CA SER A 121 8.27 15.55 -1.82
C SER A 121 7.88 16.22 -3.14
N LEU A 122 7.25 15.49 -4.07
CA LEU A 122 6.91 16.03 -5.40
C LEU A 122 5.58 16.77 -5.44
N LYS A 123 4.71 16.59 -4.43
CA LYS A 123 3.41 17.27 -4.29
C LYS A 123 2.61 17.31 -5.60
N PRO A 124 2.26 16.16 -6.20
CA PRO A 124 1.44 16.13 -7.42
C PRO A 124 0.10 16.86 -7.24
N ASP A 125 -0.45 17.38 -8.34
CA ASP A 125 -1.74 18.08 -8.34
C ASP A 125 -2.92 17.15 -7.98
N VAL A 126 -4.04 17.74 -7.52
CA VAL A 126 -5.25 17.00 -7.10
C VAL A 126 -5.88 16.22 -8.26
N LYS A 127 -5.77 16.73 -9.49
CA LYS A 127 -6.31 16.06 -10.69
C LYS A 127 -5.61 14.73 -10.93
N TYR A 128 -4.29 14.67 -10.75
CA TYR A 128 -3.52 13.45 -10.85
C TYR A 128 -3.90 12.44 -9.75
N ILE A 129 -4.11 12.92 -8.52
CA ILE A 129 -4.58 12.08 -7.41
C ILE A 129 -5.93 11.42 -7.75
N ASN A 130 -6.83 12.12 -8.45
CA ASN A 130 -8.09 11.52 -8.91
C ASN A 130 -7.89 10.38 -9.93
N ASN A 131 -6.91 10.49 -10.82
CA ASN A 131 -6.62 9.41 -11.77
C ASN A 131 -6.14 8.13 -11.05
N VAL A 132 -5.43 8.26 -9.92
CA VAL A 132 -5.04 7.12 -9.08
C VAL A 132 -6.27 6.40 -8.53
N LEU A 133 -7.29 7.15 -8.08
CA LEU A 133 -8.54 6.56 -7.60
C LEU A 133 -9.25 5.72 -8.67
N THR A 134 -9.21 6.15 -9.94
CA THR A 134 -9.77 5.36 -11.05
C THR A 134 -9.09 4.01 -11.20
N TYR A 135 -7.76 3.94 -11.05
CA TYR A 135 -7.04 2.66 -11.07
C TYR A 135 -7.47 1.76 -9.90
N HIS A 136 -7.58 2.31 -8.69
CA HIS A 136 -7.95 1.55 -7.49
C HIS A 136 -9.36 0.96 -7.61
N LYS A 137 -10.34 1.72 -8.13
CA LYS A 137 -11.70 1.24 -8.41
C LYS A 137 -11.70 0.04 -9.35
N ARG A 138 -10.94 0.11 -10.44
CA ARG A 138 -10.89 -0.99 -11.42
C ARG A 138 -10.12 -2.22 -10.93
N ILE A 139 -9.09 -2.04 -10.10
CA ILE A 139 -8.40 -3.16 -9.42
C ILE A 139 -9.38 -3.84 -8.46
N TYR A 140 -10.15 -3.05 -7.70
CA TYR A 140 -11.19 -3.57 -6.81
C TYR A 140 -12.26 -4.37 -7.57
N GLU A 141 -12.75 -3.87 -8.70
CA GLU A 141 -13.68 -4.62 -9.58
C GLU A 141 -13.07 -5.95 -10.01
N ALA A 142 -11.82 -5.95 -10.49
CA ALA A 142 -11.13 -7.18 -10.87
C ALA A 142 -10.96 -8.16 -9.68
N LEU A 143 -10.74 -7.67 -8.46
CA LEU A 143 -10.72 -8.49 -7.23
C LEU A 143 -12.08 -9.10 -6.91
N GLN A 144 -13.17 -8.36 -7.09
CA GLN A 144 -14.52 -8.88 -6.91
C GLN A 144 -14.86 -9.98 -7.93
N GLU A 145 -14.44 -9.79 -9.18
CA GLU A 145 -14.65 -10.74 -10.29
C GLU A 145 -13.64 -11.90 -10.28
N LYS A 146 -12.68 -11.90 -9.34
CA LYS A 146 -11.56 -12.87 -9.27
C LYS A 146 -10.74 -12.93 -10.58
N ASN A 147 -10.65 -11.81 -11.29
CA ASN A 147 -9.91 -11.70 -12.54
C ASN A 147 -8.47 -11.23 -12.30
N LEU A 148 -7.59 -12.18 -11.97
CA LEU A 148 -6.17 -11.92 -11.69
C LEU A 148 -5.49 -11.17 -12.83
N HIS A 149 -5.64 -11.65 -14.07
CA HIS A 149 -4.98 -11.04 -15.22
C HIS A 149 -5.36 -9.57 -15.40
N MET A 150 -6.65 -9.25 -15.23
CA MET A 150 -7.10 -7.87 -15.30
C MET A 150 -6.54 -7.02 -14.15
N ALA A 151 -6.52 -7.55 -12.92
CA ALA A 151 -5.96 -6.83 -11.78
C ALA A 151 -4.46 -6.50 -11.98
N GLU A 152 -3.67 -7.45 -12.47
CA GLU A 152 -2.24 -7.25 -12.77
C GLU A 152 -2.01 -6.22 -13.87
N GLN A 153 -2.78 -6.29 -14.97
CA GLN A 153 -2.66 -5.32 -16.06
C GLN A 153 -3.00 -3.90 -15.61
N ILE A 154 -4.00 -3.74 -14.75
CA ILE A 154 -4.41 -2.43 -14.24
C ILE A 154 -3.39 -1.92 -13.23
N MET A 155 -2.86 -2.78 -12.36
CA MET A 155 -1.77 -2.44 -11.43
C MET A 155 -0.51 -1.99 -12.18
N GLU A 156 -0.16 -2.69 -13.26
CA GLU A 156 0.99 -2.32 -14.09
C GLU A 156 0.81 -0.95 -14.72
N LYS A 157 -0.34 -0.69 -15.35
CA LYS A 157 -0.65 0.64 -15.91
C LYS A 157 -0.63 1.73 -14.84
N HIS A 158 -1.19 1.45 -13.67
CA HIS A 158 -1.19 2.37 -12.54
C HIS A 158 0.23 2.79 -12.13
N LEU A 159 1.14 1.82 -11.95
CA LEU A 159 2.52 2.08 -11.52
C LEU A 159 3.36 2.75 -12.61
N LEU A 160 3.14 2.41 -13.89
CA LEU A 160 3.79 3.08 -15.01
C LEU A 160 3.34 4.54 -15.15
N ASP A 161 2.06 4.82 -14.91
CA ASP A 161 1.53 6.19 -14.89
C ASP A 161 2.14 7.02 -13.77
N ILE A 162 2.32 6.42 -12.58
CA ILE A 162 3.07 7.06 -11.49
C ILE A 162 4.49 7.40 -11.92
N ASN A 163 5.22 6.44 -12.48
CA ASN A 163 6.60 6.66 -12.92
C ASN A 163 6.70 7.81 -13.92
N ARG A 164 5.80 7.85 -14.90
CA ARG A 164 5.73 8.92 -15.90
C ARG A 164 5.46 10.28 -15.28
N LYS A 165 4.41 10.41 -14.46
CA LYS A 165 4.06 11.69 -13.82
C LYS A 165 5.20 12.21 -12.94
N PHE A 166 5.86 11.31 -12.22
CA PHE A 166 6.94 11.72 -11.33
C PHE A 166 8.18 12.18 -12.10
N LYS A 167 8.53 11.58 -13.24
CA LYS A 167 9.59 12.08 -14.13
C LYS A 167 9.29 13.51 -14.58
N GLU A 168 8.05 13.75 -15.04
CA GLU A 168 7.58 15.09 -15.43
C GLU A 168 7.74 16.12 -14.29
N LEU A 169 7.36 15.74 -13.06
CA LEU A 169 7.47 16.62 -11.89
C LEU A 169 8.90 16.85 -11.41
N ALA A 170 9.77 15.84 -11.55
CA ALA A 170 11.18 15.91 -11.19
C ALA A 170 12.03 16.70 -12.21
N LYS A 171 11.44 17.11 -13.34
CA LYS A 171 12.16 17.68 -14.50
C LYS A 171 13.28 16.75 -15.01
N LEU A 172 13.02 15.44 -14.98
CA LEU A 172 13.91 14.38 -15.47
C LEU A 172 13.35 13.77 -16.76
#